data_AF-A0A7S3LIG1-F1
#
_entry.id   AF-A0A7S3LIG1-F1
#
_cell.length_a   1.000
_cell.length_b   1.000
_cell.length_c   1.000
_cell.angle_alpha   90.00
_cell.angle_beta   90.00
_cell.angle_gamma   90.00
#
_symmetry.space_group_name_H-M   'P 1'
#
loop_
_entity.id
_entity.type
_entity.pdbx_description
1 polymer ?
#
loop_
_entity_poly.entity_id
_entity_poly.type
_entity_poly.pdbx_seq_one_letter_code
_entity_poly.pdbx_strand_id
1 'polypeptide(L)'
;EEEYKSTWLGNKAIYRTRMAIADGGELIVIGPGVETFGEDKEIDQVIRKYGYRTTPQVMQHLSNSRDLMRNLSAAAHLIHASSEGRFTITWCPGELTQDEIEGVGFKYDSYKDVMERYNVKEMKDGFNEYVNNEGVTEEIYYISKPGAGLWAYKGRFEDTENSVANTGVQGDKWDTSVPTTSFTHSASNSLSSLDAGIGGGPFEQNREKRQRKE
;
A
#
# COMPACT_ATOMS: atom_id res chain seq x y z
N GLU A 1 9.04 14.52 -1.59
CA GLU A 1 7.76 14.84 -0.93
C GLU A 1 6.54 14.87 -1.89
N GLU A 2 6.70 14.56 -3.18
CA GLU A 2 5.60 14.67 -4.18
C GLU A 2 4.85 13.36 -4.49
N GLU A 3 5.21 12.23 -3.86
CA GLU A 3 4.92 10.92 -4.47
C GLU A 3 3.45 10.48 -4.38
N TYR A 4 2.67 11.00 -3.42
CA TYR A 4 1.27 10.59 -3.23
C TYR A 4 0.37 11.77 -2.86
N LYS A 5 -0.57 12.11 -3.75
CA LYS A 5 -1.59 13.17 -3.56
C LYS A 5 -2.94 12.66 -3.06
N SER A 6 -3.18 11.37 -3.19
CA SER A 6 -4.46 10.74 -2.89
C SER A 6 -4.30 9.54 -1.95
N THR A 7 -5.35 9.24 -1.18
CA THR A 7 -5.42 7.94 -0.47
C THR A 7 -5.51 6.77 -1.46
N TRP A 8 -5.98 6.99 -2.68
CA TRP A 8 -6.06 5.97 -3.71
C TRP A 8 -4.72 5.26 -3.91
N LEU A 9 -3.65 6.05 -4.09
CA LEU A 9 -2.29 5.53 -4.19
C LEU A 9 -1.69 5.23 -2.81
N GLY A 10 -1.92 6.10 -1.82
CA GLY A 10 -1.36 5.96 -0.47
C GLY A 10 -1.78 4.67 0.24
N ASN A 11 -2.99 4.17 -0.02
CA ASN A 11 -3.52 2.93 0.56
C ASN A 11 -2.77 1.67 0.12
N LYS A 12 -1.83 1.77 -0.83
CA LYS A 12 -0.80 0.75 -1.04
C LYS A 12 -0.16 0.32 0.26
N ALA A 13 0.06 1.27 1.18
CA ALA A 13 0.62 0.96 2.49
C ALA A 13 -0.21 -0.07 3.27
N ILE A 14 -1.54 0.01 3.20
CA ILE A 14 -2.44 -0.86 3.94
C ILE A 14 -2.40 -2.28 3.37
N TYR A 15 -2.75 -2.47 2.10
CA TYR A 15 -2.87 -3.82 1.56
C TYR A 15 -1.54 -4.53 1.36
N ARG A 16 -0.42 -3.80 1.29
CA ARG A 16 0.92 -4.42 1.24
C ARG A 16 1.42 -4.88 2.61
N THR A 17 0.95 -4.27 3.71
CA THR A 17 1.40 -4.58 5.07
C THR A 17 0.40 -5.42 5.87
N ARG A 18 -0.88 -5.49 5.45
CA ARG A 18 -1.96 -6.15 6.20
C ARG A 18 -1.71 -7.59 6.65
N MET A 19 -0.82 -8.33 5.99
CA MET A 19 -0.46 -9.69 6.38
C MET A 19 0.56 -9.75 7.51
N ALA A 20 1.36 -8.69 7.70
CA ALA A 20 2.35 -8.58 8.77
C ALA A 20 1.75 -8.04 10.07
N ILE A 21 0.54 -7.49 10.04
CA ILE A 21 -0.12 -6.88 11.19
C ILE A 21 -0.98 -7.92 11.90
N ALA A 22 -0.78 -8.06 13.21
CA ALA A 22 -1.57 -8.93 14.08
C ALA A 22 -2.98 -8.36 14.29
N ASP A 23 -3.93 -9.24 14.66
CA ASP A 23 -5.26 -8.78 15.04
C ASP A 23 -5.18 -7.93 16.32
N GLY A 24 -5.91 -6.82 16.36
CA GLY A 24 -5.79 -5.78 17.39
C GLY A 24 -4.60 -4.83 17.21
N GLY A 25 -3.76 -5.04 16.20
CA GLY A 25 -2.62 -4.17 15.91
C GLY A 25 -3.01 -2.78 15.38
N GLU A 26 -1.99 -1.95 15.15
CA GLU A 26 -2.13 -0.61 14.59
C GLU A 26 -1.23 -0.39 13.38
N LEU A 27 -1.77 0.28 12.38
CA LEU A 27 -1.02 0.83 11.24
C LEU A 27 -1.23 2.33 11.19
N ILE A 28 -0.13 3.08 11.31
CA ILE A 28 -0.11 4.53 11.13
C ILE A 28 0.43 4.83 9.72
N VAL A 29 -0.37 5.51 8.91
CA VAL A 29 0.00 5.91 7.54
C VAL A 29 0.24 7.41 7.52
N ILE A 30 1.49 7.80 7.26
CA ILE A 30 1.94 9.20 7.24
C ILE A 30 1.98 9.67 5.78
N GLY A 31 1.14 10.64 5.43
CA GLY A 31 0.98 11.13 4.06
C GLY A 31 0.79 12.64 3.99
N PRO A 32 1.85 13.45 4.23
CA PRO A 32 1.75 14.91 4.25
C PRO A 32 1.36 15.54 2.91
N GLY A 33 1.49 14.80 1.79
CA GLY A 33 1.06 15.26 0.47
C GLY A 33 -0.38 14.92 0.12
N VAL A 34 -1.09 14.16 0.97
CA VAL A 34 -2.44 13.67 0.68
C VAL A 34 -3.48 14.74 0.95
N GLU A 35 -4.25 15.06 -0.10
CA GLU A 35 -5.26 16.13 -0.12
C GLU A 35 -6.63 15.66 -0.61
N THR A 36 -6.73 14.45 -1.16
CA THR A 36 -7.95 13.88 -1.72
C THR A 36 -8.01 12.37 -1.47
N PHE A 37 -9.18 11.76 -1.60
CA PHE A 37 -9.30 10.30 -1.51
C PHE A 37 -9.06 9.63 -2.86
N GLY A 38 -9.70 10.13 -3.92
CA GLY A 38 -9.64 9.57 -5.28
C GLY A 38 -8.65 10.29 -6.20
N GLU A 39 -8.29 9.62 -7.31
CA GLU A 39 -7.47 10.21 -8.39
C GLU A 39 -8.25 11.21 -9.26
N ASP A 40 -9.57 11.06 -9.30
CA ASP A 40 -10.48 11.98 -9.97
C ASP A 40 -11.68 12.28 -9.06
N LYS A 41 -12.48 13.27 -9.45
CA LYS A 41 -13.61 13.76 -8.67
C LYS A 41 -14.72 12.73 -8.49
N GLU A 42 -14.93 11.83 -9.45
CA GLU A 42 -15.97 10.80 -9.34
C GLU A 42 -15.56 9.74 -8.32
N ILE A 43 -14.33 9.22 -8.44
CA ILE A 43 -13.80 8.23 -7.48
C ILE A 43 -13.71 8.84 -6.08
N ASP A 44 -13.26 10.09 -5.95
CA ASP A 44 -13.18 10.79 -4.67
C ASP A 44 -14.55 10.88 -3.98
N GLN A 45 -15.60 11.27 -4.71
CA GLN A 45 -16.97 11.31 -4.19
C GLN A 45 -17.49 9.92 -3.79
N VAL A 46 -17.19 8.89 -4.59
CA VAL A 46 -17.56 7.51 -4.27
C VAL A 46 -16.89 7.05 -2.97
N ILE A 47 -15.59 7.30 -2.80
CA ILE A 47 -14.86 6.93 -1.57
C ILE A 47 -15.42 7.69 -0.37
N ARG A 48 -15.63 8.99 -0.47
CA ARG A 48 -16.22 9.81 0.61
C ARG A 48 -17.60 9.31 1.03
N LYS A 49 -18.40 8.84 0.07
CA LYS A 49 -19.77 8.39 0.31
C LYS A 49 -19.84 7.02 0.98
N TYR A 50 -19.01 6.07 0.56
CA TYR A 50 -19.10 4.68 1.04
C TYR A 50 -18.08 4.35 2.14
N GLY A 51 -16.92 5.00 2.09
CA GLY A 51 -15.81 4.76 3.00
C GLY A 51 -15.20 3.37 2.87
N TYR A 52 -14.06 3.20 3.52
CA TYR A 52 -13.38 1.92 3.67
C TYR A 52 -14.10 1.10 4.73
N ARG A 53 -14.74 0.00 4.31
CA ARG A 53 -15.60 -0.85 5.14
C ARG A 53 -15.26 -2.31 4.92
N THR A 54 -15.82 -3.20 5.74
CA THR A 54 -15.63 -4.65 5.57
C THR A 54 -16.23 -5.12 4.24
N THR A 55 -15.73 -6.23 3.71
CA THR A 55 -16.22 -6.83 2.47
C THR A 55 -17.75 -7.00 2.47
N PRO A 56 -18.40 -7.55 3.52
CA PRO A 56 -19.86 -7.67 3.55
C PRO A 56 -20.58 -6.32 3.43
N GLN A 57 -20.08 -5.27 4.07
CA GLN A 57 -20.67 -3.93 4.01
C GLN A 57 -20.52 -3.30 2.62
N VAL A 58 -19.35 -3.41 1.99
CA VAL A 58 -19.15 -2.91 0.63
C VAL A 58 -20.01 -3.66 -0.38
N MET A 59 -20.14 -5.00 -0.24
CA MET A 59 -21.03 -5.80 -1.08
C MET A 59 -22.50 -5.40 -0.91
N GLN A 60 -22.91 -5.07 0.32
CA GLN A 60 -24.24 -4.52 0.58
C GLN A 60 -24.44 -3.17 -0.12
N HIS A 61 -23.48 -2.24 -0.03
CA HIS A 61 -23.55 -0.97 -0.76
C HIS A 61 -23.63 -1.18 -2.27
N LEU A 62 -22.83 -2.10 -2.81
CA LEU A 62 -22.79 -2.42 -4.23
C LEU A 62 -24.13 -2.96 -4.72
N SER A 63 -24.77 -3.86 -3.99
CA SER A 63 -26.10 -4.39 -4.35
C SER A 63 -27.21 -3.34 -4.33
N ASN A 64 -27.06 -2.29 -3.52
CA ASN A 64 -28.10 -1.29 -3.28
C ASN A 64 -27.88 0.03 -4.03
N SER A 65 -26.72 0.23 -4.68
CA SER A 65 -26.41 1.53 -5.29
C SER A 65 -25.81 1.47 -6.69
N ARG A 66 -26.43 2.21 -7.62
CA ARG A 66 -26.06 2.23 -9.04
C ARG A 66 -24.75 2.95 -9.34
N ASP A 67 -24.38 3.96 -8.55
CA ASP A 67 -23.12 4.70 -8.69
C ASP A 67 -21.90 3.82 -8.36
N LEU A 68 -21.97 3.02 -7.29
CA LEU A 68 -20.91 2.08 -6.93
C LEU A 68 -20.83 0.91 -7.93
N MET A 69 -21.98 0.44 -8.45
CA MET A 69 -21.99 -0.56 -9.54
C MET A 69 -21.33 -0.06 -10.83
N ARG A 70 -21.39 1.24 -11.10
CA ARG A 70 -20.69 1.86 -12.24
C ARG A 70 -19.19 2.03 -12.00
N ASN A 71 -18.76 1.98 -10.74
CA ASN A 71 -17.39 2.20 -10.28
C ASN A 71 -16.83 0.97 -9.55
N LEU A 72 -16.82 -0.20 -10.22
CA LEU A 72 -16.36 -1.46 -9.62
C LEU A 72 -14.89 -1.42 -9.18
N SER A 73 -14.06 -0.62 -9.83
CA SER A 73 -12.67 -0.37 -9.41
C SER A 73 -12.62 0.29 -8.03
N ALA A 74 -13.51 1.24 -7.75
CA ALA A 74 -13.63 1.87 -6.44
C ALA A 74 -14.14 0.87 -5.40
N ALA A 75 -15.14 0.04 -5.72
CA ALA A 75 -15.62 -1.00 -4.81
C ALA A 75 -14.49 -1.98 -4.42
N ALA A 76 -13.67 -2.41 -5.38
CA ALA A 76 -12.50 -3.25 -5.10
C ALA A 76 -11.46 -2.52 -4.24
N HIS A 77 -11.22 -1.23 -4.51
CA HIS A 77 -10.29 -0.41 -3.73
C HIS A 77 -10.72 -0.27 -2.26
N LEU A 78 -12.00 0.00 -2.02
CA LEU A 78 -12.57 0.11 -0.67
C LEU A 78 -12.32 -1.17 0.16
N ILE A 79 -12.51 -2.34 -0.46
CA ILE A 79 -12.28 -3.64 0.17
C ILE A 79 -10.79 -3.88 0.41
N HIS A 80 -9.93 -3.64 -0.60
CA HIS A 80 -8.50 -3.90 -0.46
C HIS A 80 -7.84 -3.03 0.62
N ALA A 81 -8.24 -1.77 0.71
CA ALA A 81 -7.76 -0.82 1.70
C ALA A 81 -8.47 -0.89 3.06
N SER A 82 -9.38 -1.85 3.24
CA SER A 82 -10.03 -2.12 4.52
C SER A 82 -9.16 -2.99 5.42
N SER A 83 -9.21 -2.74 6.72
CA SER A 83 -8.62 -3.65 7.72
C SER A 83 -9.45 -4.93 7.91
N GLU A 84 -10.66 -5.00 7.35
CA GLU A 84 -11.63 -6.08 7.61
C GLU A 84 -11.91 -6.30 9.10
N GLY A 85 -11.76 -5.23 9.91
CA GLY A 85 -11.95 -5.29 11.37
C GLY A 85 -10.81 -5.95 12.14
N ARG A 86 -9.69 -6.28 11.47
CA ARG A 86 -8.56 -6.98 12.10
C ARG A 86 -7.64 -6.04 12.89
N PHE A 87 -7.37 -4.85 12.36
CA PHE A 87 -6.45 -3.88 12.96
C PHE A 87 -6.97 -2.45 12.76
N THR A 88 -6.40 -1.51 13.51
CA THR A 88 -6.72 -0.09 13.36
C THR A 88 -5.83 0.54 12.30
N ILE A 89 -6.42 1.39 11.47
CA ILE A 89 -5.68 2.21 10.50
C ILE A 89 -5.85 3.67 10.90
N THR A 90 -4.74 4.33 11.21
CA THR A 90 -4.67 5.76 11.53
C THR A 90 -4.00 6.49 10.37
N TRP A 91 -4.70 7.46 9.80
CA TRP A 91 -4.20 8.30 8.71
C TRP A 91 -3.76 9.66 9.23
N CYS A 92 -2.56 10.07 8.83
CA CYS A 92 -1.98 11.38 9.12
C CYS A 92 -1.81 12.16 7.81
N PRO A 93 -2.90 12.73 7.26
CA PRO A 93 -2.87 13.44 5.98
C PRO A 93 -2.26 14.84 6.12
N GLY A 94 -1.97 15.47 4.98
CA GLY A 94 -1.56 16.88 4.93
C GLY A 94 -2.75 17.84 4.99
N GLU A 95 -3.70 17.67 4.08
CA GLU A 95 -4.78 18.66 3.87
C GLU A 95 -6.17 18.14 4.25
N LEU A 96 -6.39 16.82 4.25
CA LEU A 96 -7.68 16.24 4.63
C LEU A 96 -7.95 16.46 6.13
N THR A 97 -9.17 16.86 6.44
CA THR A 97 -9.62 17.12 7.82
C THR A 97 -9.89 15.82 8.59
N GLN A 98 -9.95 15.93 9.92
CA GLN A 98 -10.33 14.82 10.80
C GLN A 98 -11.69 14.22 10.41
N ASP A 99 -12.72 15.05 10.23
CA ASP A 99 -14.06 14.59 9.88
C ASP A 99 -14.09 13.83 8.54
N GLU A 100 -13.27 14.25 7.56
CA GLU A 100 -13.17 13.57 6.28
C GLU A 100 -12.53 12.17 6.42
N ILE A 101 -11.41 12.08 7.16
CA ILE A 101 -10.70 10.81 7.39
C ILE A 101 -11.55 9.85 8.21
N GLU A 102 -12.18 10.34 9.28
CA GLU A 102 -13.05 9.54 10.13
C GLU A 102 -14.34 9.13 9.42
N GLY A 103 -14.90 10.01 8.59
CA GLY A 103 -16.08 9.71 7.76
C GLY A 103 -15.85 8.52 6.82
N VAL A 104 -14.65 8.40 6.25
CA VAL A 104 -14.30 7.23 5.42
C VAL A 104 -13.90 5.99 6.24
N GLY A 105 -13.91 6.04 7.57
CA GLY A 105 -13.73 4.89 8.46
C GLY A 105 -12.29 4.60 8.90
N PHE A 106 -11.39 5.56 8.76
CA PHE A 106 -10.07 5.51 9.37
C PHE A 106 -10.06 6.30 10.68
N LYS A 107 -9.03 6.11 11.51
CA LYS A 107 -8.72 7.07 12.56
C LYS A 107 -7.89 8.21 11.99
N TYR A 108 -7.97 9.37 12.63
CA TYR A 108 -7.16 10.53 12.29
C TYR A 108 -6.08 10.76 13.35
N ASP A 109 -4.90 11.19 12.90
CA ASP A 109 -3.92 11.85 13.76
C ASP A 109 -3.25 13.00 12.97
N SER A 110 -2.72 13.99 13.69
CA SER A 110 -2.04 15.13 13.08
C SER A 110 -0.68 14.68 12.53
N TYR A 111 -0.39 15.03 11.27
CA TYR A 111 0.93 14.81 10.67
C TYR A 111 2.06 15.37 11.56
N LYS A 112 1.87 16.59 12.07
CA LYS A 112 2.90 17.25 12.89
C LYS A 112 3.14 16.50 14.20
N ASP A 113 2.06 16.10 14.85
CA ASP A 113 2.10 15.46 16.16
C ASP A 113 2.74 14.08 16.06
N VAL A 114 2.43 13.30 15.01
CA VAL A 114 3.03 11.98 14.78
C VAL A 114 4.52 12.10 14.42
N MET A 115 4.89 13.08 13.59
CA MET A 115 6.30 13.32 13.24
C MET A 115 7.15 13.66 14.45
N GLU A 116 6.62 14.45 15.39
CA GLU A 116 7.29 14.79 16.65
C GLU A 116 7.27 13.61 17.62
N ARG A 117 6.10 13.00 17.84
CA ARG A 117 5.89 11.89 18.79
C ARG A 117 6.86 10.74 18.53
N TYR A 118 7.04 10.36 17.26
CA TYR A 118 7.88 9.21 16.90
C TYR A 118 9.27 9.60 16.40
N ASN A 119 9.59 10.90 16.25
CA ASN A 119 10.82 11.38 15.62
C ASN A 119 11.15 10.63 14.30
N VAL A 120 10.16 10.53 13.42
CA VAL A 120 10.17 9.68 12.21
C VAL A 120 11.39 9.94 11.30
N LYS A 121 11.96 11.16 11.34
CA LYS A 121 13.14 11.54 10.55
C LYS A 121 14.41 10.77 10.91
N GLU A 122 14.50 10.25 12.12
CA GLU A 122 15.66 9.47 12.59
C GLU A 122 15.45 7.96 12.46
N MET A 123 14.24 7.52 12.09
CA MET A 123 13.90 6.10 11.98
C MET A 123 14.55 5.45 10.78
N LYS A 124 14.89 4.17 10.96
CA LYS A 124 15.41 3.29 9.90
C LYS A 124 14.36 2.25 9.54
N ASP A 125 14.33 1.84 8.28
CA ASP A 125 13.43 0.77 7.85
C ASP A 125 13.67 -0.49 8.71
N GLY A 126 12.59 -1.08 9.22
CA GLY A 126 12.64 -2.21 10.15
C GLY A 126 12.22 -1.86 11.58
N PHE A 127 12.63 -2.71 12.53
CA PHE A 127 12.33 -2.52 13.96
C PHE A 127 13.12 -1.36 14.55
N ASN A 128 12.43 -0.48 15.27
CA ASN A 128 12.99 0.62 16.05
C ASN A 128 12.40 0.55 17.46
N GLU A 129 13.20 0.94 18.45
CA GLU A 129 12.70 1.17 19.80
C GLU A 129 12.17 2.59 19.91
N TYR A 130 11.00 2.72 20.52
CA TYR A 130 10.34 3.98 20.78
C TYR A 130 10.01 4.08 22.27
N VAL A 131 10.38 5.17 22.92
CA VAL A 131 9.97 5.43 24.31
C VAL A 131 8.79 6.38 24.27
N ASN A 132 7.64 5.89 24.72
CA ASN A 132 6.43 6.69 24.74
C ASN A 132 6.50 7.78 25.84
N ASN A 133 5.51 8.67 25.85
CA ASN A 133 5.45 9.79 26.81
C ASN A 133 5.38 9.34 28.29
N GLU A 134 5.01 8.09 28.55
CA GLU A 134 4.96 7.49 29.89
C GLU A 134 6.29 6.85 30.31
N GLY A 135 7.30 6.89 29.44
CA GLY A 135 8.61 6.28 29.67
C GLY A 135 8.65 4.77 29.41
N VAL A 136 7.62 4.22 28.78
CA VAL A 136 7.58 2.79 28.40
C VAL A 136 8.21 2.61 27.03
N THR A 137 9.16 1.69 26.94
CA THR A 137 9.76 1.29 25.66
C THR A 137 8.83 0.35 24.92
N GLU A 138 8.50 0.71 23.68
CA GLU A 138 7.71 -0.03 22.72
C GLU A 138 8.59 -0.35 21.50
N GLU A 139 8.27 -1.43 20.80
CA GLU A 139 8.90 -1.78 19.53
C GLU A 139 7.96 -1.41 18.38
N ILE A 140 8.47 -0.67 17.40
CA ILE A 140 7.70 -0.28 16.21
C ILE A 140 8.45 -0.65 14.94
N TYR A 141 7.71 -1.06 13.91
CA TYR A 141 8.27 -1.39 12.60
C TYR A 141 8.02 -0.24 11.62
N TYR A 142 9.10 0.42 11.18
CA TYR A 142 9.04 1.56 10.27
C TYR A 142 9.26 1.15 8.82
N ILE A 143 8.48 1.75 7.91
CA ILE A 143 8.58 1.55 6.46
C ILE A 143 8.53 2.92 5.79
N SER A 144 9.66 3.38 5.26
CA SER A 144 9.81 4.67 4.60
C SER A 144 9.05 4.77 3.27
N LYS A 145 8.99 3.66 2.52
CA LYS A 145 8.38 3.59 1.17
C LYS A 145 7.48 2.38 1.01
N PRO A 146 6.29 2.34 1.64
CA PRO A 146 5.43 1.16 1.64
C PRO A 146 4.79 0.88 0.27
N GLY A 147 4.81 1.86 -0.66
CA GLY A 147 4.42 1.69 -2.06
C GLY A 147 5.47 1.01 -2.94
N ALA A 148 6.76 1.10 -2.56
CA ALA A 148 7.83 0.37 -3.21
C ALA A 148 7.82 -1.06 -2.67
N GLY A 149 7.73 -2.07 -3.54
CA GLY A 149 7.39 -3.44 -3.16
C GLY A 149 8.18 -3.97 -1.95
N LEU A 150 7.46 -4.32 -0.88
CA LEU A 150 7.98 -4.97 0.33
C LEU A 150 8.52 -6.39 0.09
N TRP A 151 8.41 -6.89 -1.14
CA TRP A 151 8.85 -8.21 -1.58
C TRP A 151 9.95 -8.03 -2.63
N ALA A 152 11.14 -7.68 -2.16
CA ALA A 152 12.34 -7.76 -2.98
C ALA A 152 13.09 -9.04 -2.63
N TYR A 153 13.54 -9.77 -3.66
CA TYR A 153 14.47 -10.88 -3.49
C TYR A 153 15.68 -10.41 -2.69
N LYS A 154 16.15 -11.21 -1.73
CA LYS A 154 17.23 -10.87 -0.80
C LYS A 154 18.46 -10.24 -1.50
N GLY A 155 18.83 -10.73 -2.68
CA GLY A 155 19.95 -10.20 -3.47
C GLY A 155 19.80 -8.74 -3.93
N ARG A 156 18.59 -8.18 -3.97
CA ARG A 156 18.38 -6.77 -4.36
C ARG A 156 18.88 -5.77 -3.31
N PHE A 157 18.97 -6.20 -2.05
CA PHE A 157 19.52 -5.38 -0.96
C PHE A 157 21.05 -5.46 -0.87
N GLU A 158 21.63 -6.57 -1.33
CA GLU A 158 23.10 -6.81 -1.33
C GLU A 158 23.83 -5.92 -2.35
N ASP A 159 23.19 -5.58 -3.47
CA ASP A 159 23.78 -4.69 -4.49
C ASP A 159 23.91 -3.23 -4.04
N THR A 160 23.08 -2.79 -3.08
CA THR A 160 23.07 -1.40 -2.63
C THR A 160 24.24 -1.10 -1.70
N GLU A 161 24.63 -2.06 -0.85
CA GLU A 161 25.77 -1.94 0.06
C GLU A 161 27.12 -1.82 -0.67
N ASN A 162 27.27 -2.48 -1.83
CA ASN A 162 28.49 -2.43 -2.63
C ASN A 162 28.66 -1.14 -3.46
N SER A 163 27.58 -0.39 -3.71
CA SER A 163 27.63 0.84 -4.51
C SER A 163 28.13 2.06 -3.74
N VAL A 164 28.02 2.04 -2.40
CA VAL A 164 28.47 3.15 -1.52
C VAL A 164 29.97 3.05 -1.21
N ALA A 165 30.58 1.88 -1.40
CA ALA A 165 31.99 1.64 -1.09
C ALA A 165 32.98 2.14 -2.17
N ASN A 166 32.51 2.65 -3.32
CA ASN A 166 33.41 2.96 -4.45
C ASN A 166 33.21 4.36 -5.07
N THR A 167 33.09 5.39 -4.22
CA THR A 167 33.27 6.79 -4.65
C THR A 167 34.58 7.38 -4.10
N GLY A 168 35.68 6.69 -4.41
CA GLY A 168 37.01 7.30 -4.41
C GLY A 168 37.19 8.08 -5.72
N VAL A 169 37.09 9.40 -5.66
CA VAL A 169 37.32 10.30 -6.80
C VAL A 169 38.79 10.20 -7.24
N GLN A 170 39.01 9.79 -8.50
CA GLN A 170 40.27 10.05 -9.20
C GLN A 170 40.03 10.26 -10.71
N GLY A 171 40.23 11.51 -11.15
CA GLY A 171 40.84 11.93 -12.42
C GLY A 171 40.25 11.50 -13.77
N ASP A 172 39.68 12.48 -14.46
CA ASP A 172 39.76 12.76 -15.90
C ASP A 172 39.70 11.59 -16.92
N LYS A 173 38.52 11.47 -17.57
CA LYS A 173 38.32 11.37 -19.03
C LYS A 173 36.83 11.17 -19.34
N TRP A 174 36.22 12.07 -20.11
CA TRP A 174 34.87 11.86 -20.66
C TRP A 174 34.93 10.85 -21.81
N ASP A 175 34.36 9.66 -21.61
CA ASP A 175 34.03 8.73 -22.68
C ASP A 175 32.60 9.01 -23.18
N THR A 176 32.47 9.26 -24.48
CA THR A 176 31.22 9.58 -25.18
C THR A 176 30.61 8.33 -25.83
N SER A 177 30.49 7.24 -25.07
CA SER A 177 29.81 6.03 -25.54
C SER A 177 28.40 5.96 -24.92
N VAL A 178 27.38 6.14 -25.77
CA VAL A 178 25.97 5.97 -25.40
C VAL A 178 25.72 4.46 -25.18
N PRO A 179 25.25 3.99 -24.01
CA PRO A 179 24.90 2.59 -23.86
C PRO A 179 23.57 2.32 -24.60
N THR A 180 23.67 1.68 -25.75
CA THR A 180 22.54 1.06 -26.44
C THR A 180 22.08 -0.15 -25.63
N THR A 181 21.03 0.00 -24.84
CA THR A 181 20.35 -1.12 -24.18
C THR A 181 19.58 -1.93 -25.21
N SER A 182 20.14 -3.06 -25.65
CA SER A 182 19.44 -4.07 -26.45
C SER A 182 18.80 -5.10 -25.53
N PHE A 183 17.47 -5.21 -25.58
CA PHE A 183 16.71 -6.26 -24.91
C PHE A 183 16.78 -7.56 -25.72
N THR A 184 17.47 -8.58 -25.21
CA THR A 184 17.37 -9.95 -25.71
C THR A 184 16.38 -10.74 -24.85
N HIS A 185 15.31 -11.23 -25.47
CA HIS A 185 14.41 -12.22 -24.87
C HIS A 185 15.11 -13.58 -24.85
N SER A 186 15.54 -14.05 -23.69
CA SER A 186 15.78 -15.48 -23.44
C SER A 186 14.56 -16.07 -22.74
N ALA A 187 13.73 -16.78 -23.49
CA ALA A 187 12.73 -17.66 -22.92
C ALA A 187 13.45 -18.91 -22.36
N SER A 188 13.47 -19.07 -21.04
CA SER A 188 13.79 -20.35 -20.41
C SER A 188 12.58 -20.86 -19.63
N ASN A 189 11.86 -21.80 -20.26
CA ASN A 189 10.93 -22.70 -19.59
C ASN A 189 11.71 -23.60 -18.62
N SER A 190 11.51 -23.39 -17.32
CA SER A 190 11.28 -24.45 -16.32
C SER A 190 11.56 -23.88 -14.94
N LEU A 191 10.48 -23.61 -14.22
CA LEU A 191 10.29 -23.75 -12.77
C LEU A 191 8.90 -23.16 -12.50
N SER A 192 8.04 -23.95 -11.87
CA SER A 192 6.68 -23.56 -11.50
C SER A 192 6.71 -22.34 -10.59
N SER A 193 6.51 -21.18 -11.18
CA SER A 193 6.10 -19.98 -10.47
C SER A 193 4.71 -20.23 -9.90
N LEU A 194 4.64 -20.50 -8.60
CA LEU A 194 3.41 -20.35 -7.83
C LEU A 194 3.02 -18.87 -7.88
N ASP A 195 2.23 -18.54 -8.89
CA ASP A 195 1.52 -17.28 -9.01
C ASP A 195 0.32 -17.33 -8.04
N ALA A 196 0.53 -16.75 -6.85
CA ALA A 196 -0.51 -16.51 -5.87
C ALA A 196 -0.36 -15.07 -5.39
N GLY A 197 -0.78 -14.10 -6.21
CA GLY A 197 -0.57 -12.71 -5.82
C GLY A 197 -1.21 -11.59 -6.66
N ILE A 198 -2.15 -11.89 -7.56
CA ILE A 198 -3.15 -10.93 -8.03
C ILE A 198 -4.47 -11.70 -8.04
N GLY A 199 -5.51 -11.17 -7.40
CA GLY A 199 -6.82 -11.83 -7.27
C GLY A 199 -7.47 -12.16 -8.62
N GLY A 200 -7.09 -13.31 -9.16
CA GLY A 200 -7.53 -13.85 -10.45
C GLY A 200 -6.91 -15.23 -10.64
N GLY A 201 -7.21 -16.18 -9.75
CA GLY A 201 -6.88 -17.58 -9.99
C GLY A 201 -7.56 -18.11 -11.26
N PRO A 202 -7.02 -19.16 -11.91
CA PRO A 202 -7.61 -19.69 -13.12
C PRO A 202 -9.00 -20.26 -12.79
N PHE A 203 -10.05 -19.67 -13.37
CA PHE A 203 -11.38 -20.27 -13.38
C PHE A 203 -11.33 -21.55 -14.21
N GLU A 204 -11.22 -22.71 -13.56
CA GLU A 204 -11.64 -23.97 -14.19
C GLU A 204 -13.17 -23.94 -14.32
N GLN A 205 -13.65 -23.69 -15.55
CA GLN A 205 -15.03 -23.94 -15.91
C GLN A 205 -15.27 -25.44 -15.89
N ASN A 206 -15.69 -25.97 -14.74
CA ASN A 206 -16.16 -27.35 -14.66
C ASN A 206 -17.58 -27.42 -15.26
N ARG A 207 -17.65 -27.63 -16.58
CA ARG A 207 -18.88 -27.92 -17.33
C ARG A 207 -19.28 -29.38 -17.09
N GLU A 208 -19.88 -29.66 -15.93
CA GLU A 208 -20.55 -30.95 -15.74
C GLU A 208 -22.02 -30.88 -16.17
N LYS A 209 -22.35 -31.77 -17.11
CA LYS A 209 -23.66 -31.95 -17.74
C LYS A 209 -24.72 -32.27 -16.66
N ARG A 210 -25.64 -31.34 -16.41
CA ARG A 210 -26.94 -31.69 -15.82
C ARG A 210 -27.73 -32.51 -16.83
N GLN A 211 -27.71 -33.84 -16.66
CA GLN A 211 -28.73 -34.70 -17.24
C GLN A 211 -30.07 -34.37 -16.60
N ARG A 212 -31.06 -34.04 -17.44
CA ARG A 212 -32.49 -34.06 -17.07
C ARG A 212 -32.85 -35.48 -16.65
N LYS A 213 -33.58 -35.61 -15.54
CA LYS A 213 -34.53 -36.70 -15.36
C LYS A 213 -35.87 -36.10 -14.94
N GLU A 214 -36.87 -36.52 -15.70
CA GLU A 214 -38.31 -36.47 -15.42
C GLU A 214 -38.65 -37.24 -14.15
#